data_AF-A0A8T7ESC9-F1
#
_entry.id   AF-A0A8T7ESC9-F1
#
_cell.length_a   1.000
_cell.length_b   1.000
_cell.length_c   1.000
_cell.angle_alpha   90.00
_cell.angle_beta   90.00
_cell.angle_gamma   90.00
#
_symmetry.space_group_name_H-M   'P 1'
#
loop_
_entity.id
_entity.type
_entity.pdbx_description
1 polymer ?
#
loop_
_entity_poly.entity_id
_entity_poly.type
_entity_poly.pdbx_seq_one_letter_code
_entity_poly.pdbx_strand_id
1 'polypeptide(L)'
;MPGVYQPGEIDLAGTMVGVVERDALIDGTRVSSGDAVLALPSTGLHTNGYSLARLALQSLDWQVPHPQLDGQSIGAALLAVHRCYLNEVSALRSAGIDIKALAHITGGGVVDNVPRVLPAGTAAVIRRGTWLARRSSA
;
A
#
# COMPACT_ATOMS: atom_id res chain seq x y z
N MET A 1 9.81 -25.91 -10.73
CA MET A 1 11.21 -26.21 -10.34
C MET A 1 11.21 -26.91 -8.97
N PRO A 2 10.94 -28.23 -8.92
CA PRO A 2 10.72 -28.95 -7.66
C PRO A 2 11.96 -29.07 -6.77
N GLY A 3 13.17 -28.88 -7.31
CA GLY A 3 14.41 -28.78 -6.53
C GLY A 3 14.67 -27.40 -5.92
N VAL A 4 13.77 -26.42 -6.13
CA VAL A 4 13.91 -25.03 -5.66
C VAL A 4 12.71 -24.60 -4.81
N TYR A 5 11.48 -24.95 -5.22
CA TYR A 5 10.26 -24.59 -4.50
C TYR A 5 9.72 -25.77 -3.67
N GLN A 6 9.10 -25.48 -2.53
CA GLN A 6 8.37 -26.49 -1.77
C GLN A 6 7.16 -27.00 -2.56
N PRO A 7 6.67 -28.22 -2.25
CA PRO A 7 5.46 -28.75 -2.88
C PRO A 7 4.26 -27.80 -2.71
N GLY A 8 3.63 -27.44 -3.83
CA GLY A 8 2.46 -26.57 -3.86
C GLY A 8 2.76 -25.06 -3.78
N GLU A 9 4.02 -24.66 -3.64
CA GLU A 9 4.41 -23.25 -3.68
C GLU A 9 4.68 -22.76 -5.10
N ILE A 10 4.37 -21.49 -5.33
CA ILE A 10 4.64 -20.78 -6.57
C ILE A 10 5.34 -19.46 -6.27
N ASP A 11 6.19 -19.02 -7.19
CA ASP A 11 6.71 -17.66 -7.23
C ASP A 11 6.24 -16.99 -8.52
N LEU A 12 5.71 -15.77 -8.37
CA LEU A 12 5.17 -14.98 -9.46
C LEU A 12 5.84 -13.61 -9.45
N ALA A 13 6.69 -13.41 -10.45
CA ALA A 13 7.34 -12.12 -10.72
C ALA A 13 6.82 -11.55 -12.04
N GLY A 14 6.78 -10.22 -12.11
CA GLY A 14 6.40 -9.48 -13.32
C GLY A 14 7.22 -8.20 -13.44
N THR A 15 7.23 -7.61 -14.63
CA THR A 15 7.94 -6.35 -14.90
C THR A 15 7.00 -5.40 -15.65
N MET A 16 7.00 -4.13 -15.25
CA MET A 16 6.26 -3.06 -15.90
C MET A 16 7.24 -2.03 -16.47
N VAL A 17 7.01 -1.62 -17.71
CA VAL A 17 7.77 -0.55 -18.38
C VAL A 17 6.84 0.64 -18.56
N GLY A 18 7.32 1.83 -18.21
CA GLY A 18 6.61 3.08 -18.40
C GLY A 18 7.52 4.16 -18.99
N VAL A 19 6.92 5.24 -19.46
CA VAL A 19 7.62 6.43 -19.99
C VAL A 19 7.10 7.67 -19.28
N VAL A 20 7.98 8.63 -19.03
CA VAL A 20 7.64 9.92 -18.43
C VAL A 20 8.53 11.00 -19.04
N GLU A 21 7.94 12.15 -19.35
CA GLU A 21 8.71 13.33 -19.74
C GLU A 21 9.52 13.86 -18.56
N ARG A 22 10.72 14.38 -18.83
CA ARG A 22 11.65 14.76 -17.76
C ARG A 22 11.11 15.89 -16.87
N ASP A 23 10.36 16.82 -17.45
CA ASP A 23 9.71 17.93 -16.75
C ASP A 23 8.46 17.50 -15.97
N ALA A 24 7.88 16.36 -16.30
CA ALA A 24 6.73 15.76 -15.64
C ALA A 24 7.11 14.78 -14.51
N LEU A 25 8.40 14.65 -14.19
CA LEU A 25 8.90 13.75 -13.16
C LEU A 25 8.46 14.20 -11.76
N ILE A 26 7.95 13.25 -10.98
CA ILE A 26 7.61 13.46 -9.57
C ILE A 26 8.72 12.79 -8.75
N ASP A 27 9.62 13.59 -8.17
CA ASP A 27 10.83 13.12 -7.49
C ASP A 27 10.95 13.58 -6.02
N GLY A 28 9.97 14.31 -5.50
CA GLY A 28 9.96 14.79 -4.12
C GLY A 28 10.83 16.01 -3.85
N THR A 29 11.67 16.46 -4.78
CA THR A 29 12.59 17.59 -4.57
C THR A 29 11.88 18.91 -4.29
N ARG A 30 10.63 19.04 -4.75
CA ARG A 30 9.78 20.22 -4.56
C ARG A 30 8.96 20.20 -3.26
N VAL A 31 9.07 19.14 -2.46
CA VAL A 31 8.37 19.06 -1.17
C VAL A 31 8.96 20.08 -0.19
N SER A 32 8.08 20.80 0.50
CA SER A 32 8.43 21.80 1.51
C SER A 32 7.54 21.69 2.74
N SER A 33 8.02 22.24 3.86
CA SER A 33 7.19 22.37 5.07
C SER A 33 5.88 23.10 4.76
N GLY A 34 4.77 22.61 5.31
CA GLY A 34 3.42 23.11 5.02
C GLY A 34 2.68 22.36 3.91
N ASP A 35 3.37 21.50 3.14
CA ASP A 35 2.70 20.64 2.16
C ASP A 35 1.74 19.65 2.84
N ALA A 36 0.63 19.39 2.15
CA ALA A 36 -0.38 18.44 2.62
C ALA A 36 0.02 17.00 2.29
N VAL A 37 -0.28 16.07 3.22
CA VAL A 37 -0.14 14.63 3.00
C VAL A 37 -1.52 14.04 2.75
N LEU A 38 -1.76 13.56 1.53
CA LEU A 38 -2.97 12.85 1.15
C LEU A 38 -2.69 11.34 1.09
N ALA A 39 -3.54 10.54 1.72
CA ALA A 39 -3.46 9.08 1.67
C ALA A 39 -4.64 8.50 0.88
N LEU A 40 -4.35 7.53 0.01
CA LEU A 40 -5.39 6.73 -0.67
C LEU A 40 -5.59 5.42 0.10
N PRO A 41 -6.85 4.99 0.35
CA PRO A 41 -7.12 3.81 1.16
C PRO A 41 -6.63 2.54 0.46
N SER A 42 -5.98 1.65 1.24
CA SER A 42 -5.64 0.29 0.80
C SER A 42 -6.87 -0.61 0.79
N THR A 43 -6.74 -1.78 0.18
CA THR A 43 -7.76 -2.84 0.15
C THR A 43 -7.51 -3.91 1.22
N GLY A 44 -6.45 -3.75 2.02
CA GLY A 44 -5.97 -4.74 2.99
C GLY A 44 -4.45 -4.64 3.15
N LEU A 45 -3.80 -5.80 3.31
CA LEU A 45 -2.33 -5.91 3.42
C LEU A 45 -1.59 -5.71 2.09
N HIS A 46 -2.33 -5.64 0.97
CA HIS A 46 -1.77 -5.60 -0.38
C HIS A 46 -0.87 -6.80 -0.65
N THR A 47 0.45 -6.63 -0.79
CA THR A 47 1.40 -7.73 -1.08
C THR A 47 2.52 -7.83 -0.05
N ASN A 48 2.41 -7.13 1.09
CA ASN A 48 3.47 -7.07 2.10
C ASN A 48 2.97 -7.50 3.48
N GLY A 49 3.87 -8.05 4.30
CA GLY A 49 3.55 -8.49 5.67
C GLY A 49 2.92 -9.88 5.81
N TYR A 50 2.77 -10.64 4.71
CA TYR A 50 2.15 -11.96 4.73
C TYR A 50 2.87 -12.98 5.62
N SER A 51 4.20 -12.90 5.77
CA SER A 51 4.91 -13.80 6.70
C SER A 51 4.43 -13.61 8.14
N LEU A 52 4.25 -12.36 8.60
CA LEU A 52 3.70 -12.07 9.92
C LEU A 52 2.21 -12.44 10.00
N ALA A 53 1.42 -12.11 8.97
CA ALA A 53 0.00 -12.41 8.96
C ALA A 53 -0.27 -13.92 9.05
N ARG A 54 0.46 -14.74 8.27
CA ARG A 54 0.36 -16.20 8.34
C ARG A 54 0.70 -16.72 9.73
N LEU A 55 1.79 -16.23 10.34
CA LEU A 55 2.19 -16.63 11.68
C LEU A 55 1.18 -16.23 12.76
N ALA A 56 0.71 -14.98 12.72
CA ALA A 56 -0.20 -14.43 13.72
C ALA A 56 -1.61 -15.04 13.66
N LEU A 57 -2.04 -15.49 12.48
CA LEU A 57 -3.40 -15.99 12.22
C LEU A 57 -3.44 -17.52 12.04
N GLN A 58 -2.31 -18.23 12.19
CA GLN A 58 -2.20 -19.66 11.87
C GLN A 58 -3.18 -20.57 12.62
N SER A 59 -3.62 -20.17 13.82
CA SER A 59 -4.52 -20.96 14.66
C SER A 59 -6.01 -20.73 14.37
N LEU A 60 -6.34 -19.81 13.45
CA LEU A 60 -7.72 -19.47 13.11
C LEU A 60 -8.16 -20.22 11.85
N ASP A 61 -9.45 -20.50 11.75
CA ASP A 61 -10.05 -21.00 10.52
C ASP A 61 -10.19 -19.84 9.52
N TRP A 62 -9.52 -19.96 8.37
CA TRP A 62 -9.49 -18.90 7.35
C TRP A 62 -10.68 -18.94 6.38
N GLN A 63 -11.54 -19.95 6.47
CA GLN A 63 -12.67 -20.14 5.57
C GLN A 63 -13.98 -19.64 6.16
N VAL A 64 -14.09 -19.54 7.49
CA VAL A 64 -15.32 -19.11 8.14
C VAL A 64 -15.52 -17.59 8.08
N PRO A 65 -16.76 -17.11 7.89
CA PRO A 65 -17.13 -15.72 8.05
C PRO A 65 -16.68 -15.16 9.41
N HIS A 66 -16.06 -13.98 9.41
CA HIS A 66 -15.63 -13.32 10.63
C HIS A 66 -16.44 -12.03 10.86
N PRO A 67 -17.07 -11.84 12.03
CA PRO A 67 -17.87 -10.65 12.31
C PRO A 67 -17.08 -9.34 12.17
N GLN A 68 -15.80 -9.34 12.56
CA GLN A 68 -14.94 -8.15 12.45
C GLN A 68 -14.49 -7.81 11.01
N LEU A 69 -14.84 -8.66 10.04
CA LEU A 69 -14.57 -8.48 8.62
C LEU A 69 -15.88 -8.35 7.85
N ASP A 70 -16.95 -7.88 8.50
CA ASP A 70 -18.28 -7.70 7.91
C ASP A 70 -18.80 -9.00 7.25
N GLY A 71 -18.51 -10.14 7.88
CA GLY A 71 -18.89 -11.47 7.39
C GLY A 71 -17.95 -12.08 6.34
N GLN A 72 -16.88 -11.37 5.94
CA GLN A 72 -15.83 -11.94 5.10
C GLN A 72 -14.95 -12.91 5.91
N SER A 73 -14.41 -13.96 5.26
CA SER A 73 -13.43 -14.83 5.89
C SER A 73 -12.03 -14.20 5.93
N ILE A 74 -11.18 -14.67 6.84
CA ILE A 74 -9.79 -14.20 6.93
C ILE A 74 -9.06 -14.46 5.60
N GLY A 75 -9.23 -15.64 5.00
CA GLY A 75 -8.61 -15.99 3.74
C GLY A 75 -9.00 -15.03 2.63
N ALA A 76 -10.30 -14.70 2.51
CA ALA A 76 -10.76 -13.73 1.52
C ALA A 76 -10.22 -12.32 1.78
N ALA A 77 -10.14 -11.89 3.05
CA ALA A 77 -9.61 -10.56 3.39
C ALA A 77 -8.10 -10.45 3.11
N LEU A 78 -7.35 -11.53 3.38
CA LEU A 78 -5.92 -11.63 3.05
C LEU A 78 -5.70 -11.73 1.54
N LEU A 79 -6.62 -12.27 0.75
CA LEU A 79 -6.48 -12.36 -0.71
C LEU A 79 -7.07 -11.15 -1.45
N ALA A 80 -7.47 -10.09 -0.74
CA ALA A 80 -7.93 -8.86 -1.37
C ALA A 80 -6.86 -8.30 -2.32
N VAL A 81 -7.25 -8.09 -3.59
CA VAL A 81 -6.33 -7.69 -4.66
C VAL A 81 -5.63 -6.37 -4.31
N HIS A 82 -4.32 -6.30 -4.54
CA HIS A 82 -3.57 -5.07 -4.40
C HIS A 82 -4.14 -4.00 -5.33
N ARG A 83 -4.65 -2.92 -4.75
CA ARG A 83 -5.24 -1.81 -5.49
C ARG A 83 -4.20 -1.09 -6.37
N CYS A 84 -4.54 -0.88 -7.63
CA CYS A 84 -3.86 0.05 -8.53
C CYS A 84 -4.45 1.46 -8.34
N TYR A 85 -3.59 2.46 -8.25
CA TYR A 85 -3.98 3.87 -8.00
C TYR A 85 -3.86 4.78 -9.23
N LEU A 86 -3.72 4.20 -10.43
CA LEU A 86 -3.51 4.95 -11.66
C LEU A 86 -4.63 5.96 -11.92
N ASN A 87 -5.89 5.55 -11.68
CA ASN A 87 -7.05 6.38 -11.96
C ASN A 87 -7.10 7.61 -11.04
N GLU A 88 -6.85 7.41 -9.75
CA GLU A 88 -6.85 8.48 -8.75
C GLU A 88 -5.71 9.46 -8.98
N VAL A 89 -4.50 8.95 -9.24
CA VAL A 89 -3.34 9.81 -9.54
C VAL A 89 -3.56 10.58 -10.84
N SER A 90 -4.10 9.93 -11.87
CA SER A 90 -4.42 10.60 -13.14
C SER A 90 -5.47 11.68 -12.96
N ALA A 91 -6.54 11.40 -12.20
CA ALA A 91 -7.60 12.38 -11.92
C ALA A 91 -7.06 13.61 -11.18
N LEU A 92 -6.20 13.43 -10.17
CA LEU A 92 -5.55 14.54 -9.47
C LEU A 92 -4.70 15.40 -10.40
N ARG A 93 -3.89 14.76 -11.27
CA ARG A 93 -3.08 15.48 -12.27
C ARG A 93 -3.95 16.23 -13.28
N SER A 94 -5.01 15.61 -13.79
CA SER A 94 -5.95 16.23 -14.73
C SER A 94 -6.71 17.40 -14.10
N ALA A 95 -6.91 17.39 -12.78
CA ALA A 95 -7.50 18.50 -12.03
C ALA A 95 -6.51 19.65 -11.75
N GLY A 96 -5.26 19.55 -12.23
CA GLY A 96 -4.23 20.57 -12.02
C GLY A 96 -3.59 20.56 -10.63
N ILE A 97 -3.74 19.48 -9.86
CA ILE A 97 -3.09 19.34 -8.56
C ILE A 97 -1.60 19.06 -8.76
N ASP A 98 -0.75 19.90 -8.17
CA ASP A 98 0.70 19.71 -8.18
C ASP A 98 1.11 18.60 -7.19
N ILE A 99 1.28 17.39 -7.71
CA ILE A 99 1.76 16.24 -6.93
C ILE A 99 3.28 16.32 -6.85
N LYS A 100 3.80 16.67 -5.67
CA LYS A 100 5.24 16.86 -5.45
C LYS A 100 6.00 15.57 -5.15
N ALA A 101 5.33 14.59 -4.52
CA ALA A 101 5.88 13.29 -4.15
C ALA A 101 4.80 12.22 -4.13
N LEU A 102 5.18 10.96 -4.36
CA LEU A 102 4.31 9.79 -4.23
C LEU A 102 5.07 8.66 -3.52
N ALA A 103 4.63 8.27 -2.32
CA ALA A 103 5.16 7.10 -1.61
C ALA A 103 4.20 5.92 -1.76
N HIS A 104 4.63 4.86 -2.45
CA HIS A 104 3.89 3.59 -2.46
C HIS A 104 4.22 2.80 -1.19
N ILE A 105 3.24 2.67 -0.31
CA ILE A 105 3.40 1.98 0.97
C ILE A 105 3.45 0.46 0.75
N THR A 106 4.65 -0.11 0.80
CA THR A 106 4.93 -1.54 0.56
C THR A 106 5.68 -2.14 1.76
N GLY A 107 6.75 -2.91 1.55
CA GLY A 107 7.61 -3.44 2.61
C GLY A 107 8.16 -2.31 3.48
N GLY A 108 8.22 -2.52 4.80
CA GLY A 108 8.61 -1.49 5.78
C GLY A 108 7.51 -0.46 6.09
N GLY A 109 6.41 -0.43 5.33
CA GLY A 109 5.24 0.39 5.60
C GLY A 109 5.52 1.90 5.55
N VAL A 110 4.73 2.68 6.29
CA VAL A 110 4.80 4.15 6.27
C VAL A 110 6.13 4.67 6.78
N VAL A 111 6.69 4.05 7.82
CA VAL A 111 7.94 4.48 8.47
C VAL A 111 9.13 4.42 7.52
N ASP A 112 9.14 3.45 6.62
CA ASP A 112 10.24 3.24 5.67
C ASP A 112 9.98 3.92 4.32
N ASN A 113 8.77 3.83 3.77
CA ASN A 113 8.49 4.30 2.42
C ASN A 113 8.33 5.83 2.33
N VAL A 114 7.75 6.49 3.33
CA VAL A 114 7.50 7.94 3.28
C VAL A 114 8.81 8.75 3.29
N PRO A 115 9.80 8.48 4.16
CA PRO A 115 11.05 9.24 4.15
C PRO A 115 11.81 9.19 2.82
N ARG A 116 11.64 8.14 2.00
CA ARG A 116 12.36 7.97 0.72
C ARG A 116 11.99 9.00 -0.35
N VAL A 117 10.83 9.64 -0.21
CA VAL A 117 10.32 10.63 -1.18
C VAL A 117 10.37 12.05 -0.64
N LEU A 118 10.97 12.24 0.54
CA LEU A 118 11.11 13.52 1.19
C LEU A 118 12.55 14.03 1.06
N PRO A 119 12.76 15.33 0.81
CA PRO A 119 14.10 15.90 0.80
C PRO A 119 14.69 15.92 2.21
N ALA A 120 16.03 15.95 2.29
CA ALA A 120 16.74 16.07 3.54
C ALA A 120 16.26 17.28 4.36
N GLY A 121 16.14 17.10 5.68
CA GLY A 121 15.66 18.16 6.58
C GLY A 121 14.13 18.32 6.62
N THR A 122 13.38 17.47 5.93
CA THR A 122 11.90 17.44 6.03
C THR A 122 11.39 16.13 6.63
N ALA A 123 10.18 16.18 7.19
CA ALA A 123 9.50 15.02 7.75
C ALA A 123 7.99 15.15 7.54
N ALA A 124 7.32 14.02 7.30
CA ALA A 124 5.85 13.97 7.25
C ALA A 124 5.27 13.80 8.66
N VAL A 125 4.32 14.66 9.03
CA VAL A 125 3.56 14.52 10.27
C VAL A 125 2.22 13.84 9.97
N ILE A 126 2.11 12.57 10.32
CA ILE A 126 0.92 11.76 10.07
C ILE A 126 0.09 11.66 11.35
N ARG A 127 -1.10 12.29 11.35
CA ARG A 127 -2.02 12.29 12.49
C ARG A 127 -2.85 11.01 12.50
N ARG A 128 -2.67 10.15 13.49
CA ARG A 128 -3.48 8.93 13.65
C ARG A 128 -4.98 9.29 13.72
N GLY A 129 -5.82 8.46 13.10
CA GLY A 129 -7.27 8.65 13.07
C GLY A 129 -7.76 9.52 11.90
N THR A 130 -6.90 10.09 11.07
CA THR A 130 -7.31 10.81 9.85
C THR A 130 -7.55 9.90 8.65
N TRP A 131 -7.42 8.59 8.83
CA TRP A 131 -7.77 7.57 7.84
C TRP A 131 -8.56 6.45 8.51
N LEU A 132 -9.42 5.81 7.74
CA LEU A 132 -10.12 4.60 8.17
C LEU A 132 -9.12 3.44 8.17
N ALA A 133 -8.72 2.98 9.35
CA ALA A 133 -8.34 1.58 9.48
C ALA A 133 -9.66 0.80 9.40
N ARG A 134 -9.81 -0.15 8.47
CA ARG A 134 -10.97 -1.07 8.47
C ARG A 134 -11.08 -1.67 9.88
N ARG A 135 -12.02 -1.15 10.65
CA ARG A 135 -12.51 -1.68 11.91
C ARG A 135 -13.96 -1.98 11.59
N SER A 136 -14.44 -3.20 11.82
CA SER A 136 -15.89 -3.37 11.81
C SER A 136 -16.47 -2.42 12.86
N SER A 137 -17.60 -1.83 12.54
CA SER A 137 -18.51 -1.34 13.57
C SER A 137 -18.74 -2.47 14.57
N ALA A 138 -18.38 -2.23 15.83
CA ALA A 138 -18.87 -3.02 16.94
C ALA A 138 -20.36 -2.75 17.13
#